data_AF-A0A6G2PXE4-F1
#
_entry.id   AF-A0A6G2PXE4-F1
#
_cell.length_a   1.000
_cell.length_b   1.000
_cell.length_c   1.000
_cell.angle_alpha   90.00
_cell.angle_beta   90.00
_cell.angle_gamma   90.00
#
_symmetry.space_group_name_H-M   'P 1'
#
loop_
_entity.id
_entity.type
_entity.pdbx_description
1 polymer ?
#
loop_
_entity_poly.entity_id
_entity_poly.type
_entity_poly.pdbx_seq_one_letter_code
_entity_poly.pdbx_strand_id
1 'polypeptide(L)'
;AVSLAERAKLLATLDPAERAEWVAGFIATHGLSEAFQLLGVCAVPWSAPLGRAVVDALNIARDAGSYPWSFSGVMGLAERCLDPAEVARLQSLLAIPDEHEDAAPGAGGYWAEAFQRLVTTLRLRAAMAEELSPTGAAGVG
;
A
#
# COMPACT_ATOMS: atom_id res chain seq x y z
N ALA A 1 2.71 -28.88 -0.80
CA ALA A 1 2.28 -27.53 -1.23
C ALA A 1 3.52 -26.70 -1.49
N VAL A 2 3.53 -25.87 -2.56
CA VAL A 2 4.64 -24.95 -2.84
C VAL A 2 4.68 -23.89 -1.73
N SER A 3 5.85 -23.64 -1.16
CA SER A 3 6.03 -22.61 -0.14
C SER A 3 5.84 -21.20 -0.73
N LEU A 4 5.53 -20.22 0.13
CA LEU A 4 5.32 -18.84 -0.30
C LEU A 4 6.60 -18.22 -0.90
N ALA A 5 7.77 -18.63 -0.40
CA ALA A 5 9.08 -18.27 -0.94
C ALA A 5 9.33 -18.85 -2.34
N GLU A 6 8.95 -20.10 -2.59
CA GLU A 6 9.03 -20.70 -3.93
C GLU A 6 8.06 -20.03 -4.91
N ARG A 7 6.85 -19.69 -4.44
CA ARG A 7 5.88 -18.92 -5.22
C ARG A 7 6.44 -17.55 -5.60
N ALA A 8 7.09 -16.84 -4.68
CA ALA A 8 7.73 -15.56 -4.97
C ALA A 8 8.82 -15.69 -6.06
N LYS A 9 9.62 -16.77 -6.01
CA LYS A 9 10.64 -17.05 -7.04
C LYS A 9 10.02 -17.30 -8.42
N LEU A 10 8.92 -18.04 -8.49
CA LEU A 10 8.20 -18.29 -9.74
C LEU A 10 7.56 -17.00 -10.28
N LEU A 11 6.95 -16.18 -9.43
CA LEU A 11 6.39 -14.90 -9.86
C LEU A 11 7.46 -13.94 -10.40
N ALA A 12 8.67 -13.99 -9.83
CA ALA A 12 9.78 -13.15 -10.29
C ALA A 12 10.21 -13.44 -11.73
N THR A 13 9.81 -14.56 -12.34
CA THR A 13 10.09 -14.85 -13.76
C THR A 13 9.08 -14.22 -14.73
N LEU A 14 7.94 -13.72 -14.23
CA LEU A 14 6.92 -13.06 -15.04
C LEU A 14 7.32 -11.63 -15.39
N ASP A 15 6.69 -11.09 -16.43
CA ASP A 15 6.74 -9.66 -16.70
C ASP A 15 6.22 -8.86 -15.48
N PRO A 16 6.79 -7.68 -15.17
CA PRO A 16 6.34 -6.86 -14.04
C PRO A 16 4.84 -6.57 -14.01
N ALA A 17 4.20 -6.32 -15.15
CA ALA A 17 2.78 -6.00 -15.20
C ALA A 17 1.92 -7.23 -14.87
N GLU A 18 2.23 -8.37 -15.51
CA GLU A 18 1.55 -9.64 -15.25
C GLU A 18 1.72 -10.09 -13.80
N ARG A 19 2.93 -9.95 -13.25
CA ARG A 19 3.20 -10.21 -11.82
C ARG A 19 2.34 -9.34 -10.92
N ALA A 20 2.23 -8.05 -11.22
CA ALA A 20 1.47 -7.11 -10.39
C ALA A 20 -0.03 -7.44 -10.41
N GLU A 21 -0.60 -7.79 -11.56
CA GLU A 21 -2.00 -8.24 -11.68
C GLU A 21 -2.24 -9.54 -10.91
N TRP A 22 -1.33 -10.51 -11.03
CA TRP A 22 -1.44 -11.77 -10.30
C TRP A 22 -1.43 -11.55 -8.78
N VAL A 23 -0.49 -10.75 -8.28
CA VAL A 23 -0.38 -10.45 -6.85
C VAL A 23 -1.59 -9.64 -6.35
N ALA A 24 -2.11 -8.70 -7.16
CA ALA A 24 -3.33 -7.98 -6.84
C ALA A 24 -4.53 -8.93 -6.65
N GLY A 25 -4.71 -9.88 -7.56
CA GLY A 25 -5.75 -10.92 -7.45
C GLY A 25 -5.56 -11.83 -6.23
N PHE A 26 -4.31 -12.17 -5.91
CA PHE A 26 -3.97 -12.96 -4.72
C PHE A 26 -4.33 -12.21 -3.42
N ILE A 27 -4.03 -10.92 -3.33
CA ILE A 27 -4.40 -10.08 -2.19
C ILE A 27 -5.93 -10.03 -2.04
N ALA A 28 -6.67 -9.83 -3.13
CA ALA A 28 -8.13 -9.77 -3.10
C ALA A 28 -8.76 -11.09 -2.62
N THR A 29 -8.11 -12.23 -2.89
CA THR A 29 -8.62 -13.57 -2.54
C THR A 29 -8.19 -14.01 -1.13
N HIS A 30 -6.97 -13.69 -0.71
CA HIS A 30 -6.35 -14.26 0.49
C HIS A 30 -6.00 -13.23 1.57
N GLY A 31 -6.09 -11.93 1.27
CA GLY A 31 -5.72 -10.84 2.16
C GLY A 31 -4.22 -10.56 2.21
N LEU A 32 -3.85 -9.51 2.96
CA LEU A 32 -2.49 -8.98 3.02
C LEU A 32 -1.51 -9.85 3.80
N SER A 33 -1.95 -10.50 4.86
CA SER A 33 -1.10 -11.33 5.72
C SER A 33 -0.42 -12.45 4.92
N GLU A 34 -1.18 -13.09 4.03
CA GLU A 34 -0.68 -14.14 3.15
C GLU A 34 0.14 -13.58 1.98
N ALA A 35 -0.17 -12.38 1.50
CA ALA A 35 0.48 -11.79 0.32
C ALA A 35 1.81 -11.07 0.62
N PHE A 36 2.15 -10.81 1.88
CA PHE A 36 3.24 -9.91 2.26
C PHE A 36 4.58 -10.22 1.59
N GLN A 37 5.00 -11.50 1.55
CA GLN A 37 6.29 -11.85 0.92
C GLN A 37 6.27 -11.68 -0.60
N LEU A 38 5.10 -11.76 -1.24
CA LEU A 38 4.95 -11.60 -2.70
C LEU A 38 5.08 -10.13 -3.13
N LEU A 39 4.72 -9.20 -2.25
CA LEU A 39 4.92 -7.77 -2.50
C LEU A 39 6.40 -7.41 -2.70
N GLY A 40 7.32 -8.15 -2.06
CA GLY A 40 8.76 -7.92 -2.13
C GLY A 40 9.40 -8.17 -3.50
N VAL A 41 8.71 -8.89 -4.40
CA VAL A 41 9.21 -9.14 -5.77
C VAL A 41 8.53 -8.25 -6.83
N CYS A 42 7.56 -7.44 -6.43
CA CYS A 42 6.85 -6.54 -7.35
C CYS A 42 7.73 -5.35 -7.75
N ALA A 43 7.56 -4.87 -8.99
CA ALA A 43 8.27 -3.68 -9.46
C ALA A 43 7.86 -2.44 -8.66
N VAL A 44 8.78 -1.49 -8.55
CA VAL A 44 8.56 -0.21 -7.84
C VAL A 44 8.67 0.97 -8.81
N PRO A 45 7.78 1.98 -8.72
CA PRO A 45 6.56 1.98 -7.91
C PRO A 45 5.60 0.85 -8.33
N TRP A 46 4.77 0.40 -7.39
CA TRP A 46 3.72 -0.58 -7.68
C TRP A 46 2.77 -0.01 -8.73
N SER A 47 2.39 -0.84 -9.69
CA SER A 47 1.39 -0.45 -10.68
C SER A 47 0.05 -0.14 -10.01
N ALA A 48 -0.78 0.67 -10.67
CA ALA A 48 -2.08 1.09 -10.13
C ALA A 48 -2.96 -0.08 -9.66
N PRO A 49 -3.07 -1.22 -10.39
CA PRO A 49 -3.85 -2.38 -9.90
C PRO A 49 -3.32 -2.96 -8.59
N LEU A 50 -2.00 -3.08 -8.43
CA LEU A 50 -1.39 -3.63 -7.22
C LEU A 50 -1.50 -2.65 -6.05
N GLY A 51 -1.17 -1.37 -6.28
CA GLY A 51 -1.34 -0.32 -5.28
C GLY A 51 -2.77 -0.25 -4.78
N ARG A 52 -3.75 -0.34 -5.70
CA ARG A 52 -5.16 -0.43 -5.35
C ARG A 52 -5.45 -1.59 -4.42
N ALA A 53 -5.07 -2.81 -4.80
CA ALA A 53 -5.37 -4.01 -4.03
C ALA A 53 -4.80 -3.93 -2.60
N VAL A 54 -3.59 -3.38 -2.44
CA VAL A 54 -3.00 -3.16 -1.11
C VAL A 54 -3.83 -2.16 -0.29
N VAL A 55 -4.19 -1.01 -0.87
CA VAL A 55 -4.98 0.00 -0.15
C VAL A 55 -6.38 -0.53 0.20
N ASP A 56 -6.99 -1.32 -0.68
CA ASP A 56 -8.28 -1.97 -0.41
C ASP A 56 -8.19 -2.94 0.76
N ALA A 57 -7.19 -3.81 0.76
CA ALA A 57 -7.02 -4.77 1.83
C ALA A 57 -6.66 -4.11 3.17
N LEU A 58 -5.94 -2.98 3.16
CA LEU A 58 -5.73 -2.16 4.37
C LEU A 58 -7.05 -1.55 4.86
N ASN A 59 -7.90 -1.04 3.96
CA ASN A 59 -9.20 -0.51 4.36
C ASN A 59 -10.11 -1.61 4.92
N ILE A 60 -10.14 -2.79 4.30
CA ILE A 60 -10.88 -3.95 4.80
C ILE A 60 -10.40 -4.32 6.22
N ALA A 61 -9.09 -4.32 6.46
CA ALA A 61 -8.54 -4.59 7.79
C ALA A 61 -8.92 -3.52 8.83
N ARG A 62 -8.95 -2.24 8.43
CA ARG A 62 -9.44 -1.12 9.22
C ARG A 62 -10.92 -1.29 9.59
N ASP A 63 -11.75 -1.56 8.60
CA ASP A 63 -13.20 -1.72 8.79
C ASP A 63 -13.54 -2.98 9.61
N ALA A 64 -12.69 -4.02 9.55
CA ALA A 64 -12.79 -5.20 10.40
C ALA A 64 -12.32 -5.00 11.86
N GLY A 65 -11.94 -3.78 12.26
CA GLY A 65 -11.51 -3.46 13.63
C GLY A 65 -10.14 -4.04 14.02
N SER A 66 -9.33 -4.47 13.04
CA SER A 66 -7.96 -4.91 13.30
C SER A 66 -7.09 -3.74 13.74
N TYR A 67 -5.94 -4.01 14.35
CA TYR A 67 -5.00 -2.95 14.67
C TYR A 67 -3.98 -2.70 13.55
N PRO A 68 -3.58 -1.43 13.29
CA PRO A 68 -2.65 -1.10 12.22
C PRO A 68 -1.24 -1.67 12.44
N TRP A 69 -0.81 -1.89 13.69
CA TRP A 69 0.55 -2.42 13.95
C TRP A 69 0.75 -3.86 13.45
N SER A 70 -0.32 -4.65 13.35
CA SER A 70 -0.29 -5.97 12.69
C SER A 70 0.10 -5.88 11.21
N PHE A 71 -0.07 -4.70 10.61
CA PHE A 71 0.23 -4.43 9.21
C PHE A 71 1.44 -3.49 9.03
N SER A 72 2.24 -3.25 10.09
CA SER A 72 3.38 -2.31 10.04
C SER A 72 4.36 -2.60 8.89
N GLY A 73 4.61 -3.89 8.61
CA GLY A 73 5.48 -4.30 7.50
C GLY A 73 4.91 -3.91 6.13
N VAL A 74 3.61 -4.11 5.92
CA VAL A 74 2.90 -3.72 4.70
C VAL A 74 2.86 -2.19 4.58
N MET A 75 2.55 -1.48 5.66
CA MET A 75 2.55 0.00 5.69
C MET A 75 3.91 0.56 5.31
N GLY A 76 4.99 0.00 5.86
CA GLY A 76 6.35 0.41 5.49
C GLY A 76 6.69 0.15 4.02
N LEU A 77 6.23 -0.97 3.43
CA LEU A 77 6.35 -1.19 1.99
C LEU A 77 5.51 -0.17 1.20
N ALA A 78 4.27 0.07 1.59
CA ALA A 78 3.37 1.00 0.94
C ALA A 78 3.96 2.43 0.91
N GLU A 79 4.57 2.90 2.01
CA GLU A 79 5.25 4.19 2.08
C GLU A 79 6.36 4.34 1.02
N ARG A 80 7.07 3.26 0.67
CA ARG A 80 8.16 3.25 -0.32
C ARG A 80 7.72 2.91 -1.73
N CYS A 81 6.73 2.03 -1.88
CA CYS A 81 6.42 1.36 -3.12
C CYS A 81 5.12 1.88 -3.77
N LEU A 82 4.19 2.49 -3.04
CA LEU A 82 3.02 3.11 -3.68
C LEU A 82 3.43 4.27 -4.58
N ASP A 83 2.69 4.41 -5.68
CA ASP A 83 2.73 5.59 -6.53
C ASP A 83 2.12 6.79 -5.76
N PRO A 84 2.80 7.95 -5.71
CA PRO A 84 2.24 9.14 -5.11
C PRO A 84 0.88 9.60 -5.67
N ALA A 85 0.50 9.18 -6.89
CA ALA A 85 -0.82 9.43 -7.46
C ALA A 85 -1.98 8.84 -6.62
N GLU A 86 -1.72 7.85 -5.76
CA GLU A 86 -2.73 7.24 -4.88
C GLU A 86 -3.13 8.11 -3.67
N VAL A 87 -2.51 9.28 -3.47
CA VAL A 87 -2.82 10.19 -2.34
C VAL A 87 -4.30 10.54 -2.27
N ALA A 88 -4.94 10.85 -3.40
CA ALA A 88 -6.35 11.25 -3.45
C ALA A 88 -7.27 10.16 -2.90
N ARG A 89 -6.92 8.90 -3.15
CA ARG A 89 -7.66 7.75 -2.67
C ARG A 89 -7.49 7.55 -1.17
N LEU A 90 -6.26 7.63 -0.69
CA LEU A 90 -5.93 7.47 0.72
C LEU A 90 -6.54 8.57 1.59
N GLN A 91 -6.75 9.78 1.06
CA GLN A 91 -7.43 10.87 1.77
C GLN A 91 -8.83 10.47 2.26
N SER A 92 -9.57 9.66 1.50
CA SER A 92 -10.90 9.19 1.92
C SER A 92 -10.85 8.27 3.16
N LEU A 93 -9.70 7.65 3.42
CA LEU A 93 -9.50 6.70 4.51
C LEU A 93 -9.04 7.36 5.82
N LEU A 94 -8.83 8.68 5.81
CA LEU A 94 -8.44 9.44 7.01
C LEU A 94 -9.59 9.65 8.00
N ALA A 95 -10.83 9.43 7.57
CA ALA A 95 -11.97 9.47 8.48
C ALA A 95 -11.83 8.36 9.54
N ILE A 96 -12.18 8.68 10.79
CA ILE A 96 -12.23 7.67 11.85
C ILE A 96 -13.51 6.85 11.61
N PRO A 97 -13.41 5.52 11.44
CA PRO A 97 -14.58 4.68 11.30
C PRO A 97 -15.38 4.66 12.62
N ASP A 98 -16.69 4.48 12.51
CA ASP A 98 -17.54 4.30 13.70
C ASP A 98 -17.07 3.08 14.49
N GLU A 99 -17.00 3.20 15.81
CA GLU A 99 -16.61 2.09 16.67
C GLU A 99 -17.73 1.04 16.72
N HIS A 100 -17.40 -0.19 16.32
CA HIS A 100 -18.27 -1.35 16.48
C HIS A 100 -18.06 -2.00 17.85
N GLU A 101 -19.08 -2.68 18.40
CA GLU A 101 -18.99 -3.37 19.70
C GLU A 101 -17.86 -4.41 19.76
N ASP A 102 -17.52 -5.02 18.62
CA ASP A 102 -16.42 -5.99 18.48
C ASP A 102 -15.07 -5.35 18.11
N ALA A 103 -15.03 -4.03 17.87
CA ALA A 103 -13.81 -3.33 17.50
C ALA A 103 -12.91 -3.13 18.73
N ALA A 104 -11.61 -3.25 18.51
CA ALA A 104 -10.66 -3.01 19.57
C ALA A 104 -10.63 -1.51 19.94
N PRO A 105 -10.74 -1.13 21.24
CA PRO A 105 -10.92 0.27 21.64
C PRO A 105 -9.86 1.22 21.07
N GLY A 106 -10.27 2.32 20.42
CA GLY A 106 -9.34 3.31 19.86
C GLY A 106 -8.62 2.88 18.58
N ALA A 107 -8.87 1.69 18.03
CA ALA A 107 -8.25 1.22 16.78
C ALA A 107 -8.50 2.19 15.61
N GLY A 108 -9.69 2.80 15.54
CA GLY A 108 -10.04 3.78 14.51
C GLY A 108 -9.12 5.00 14.50
N GLY A 109 -8.76 5.53 15.69
CA GLY A 109 -7.83 6.65 15.81
C GLY A 109 -6.42 6.30 15.35
N TYR A 110 -5.92 5.12 15.73
CA TYR A 110 -4.62 4.63 15.27
C TYR A 110 -4.57 4.41 13.75
N TRP A 111 -5.66 3.92 13.13
CA TRP A 111 -5.74 3.80 11.68
C TRP A 111 -5.72 5.15 10.98
N ALA A 112 -6.47 6.14 11.48
CA ALA A 112 -6.47 7.48 10.94
C ALA A 112 -5.06 8.09 10.97
N GLU A 113 -4.34 7.94 12.09
CA GLU A 113 -2.95 8.39 12.22
C GLU A 113 -2.02 7.66 11.22
N ALA A 114 -2.16 6.34 11.11
CA ALA A 114 -1.33 5.53 10.22
C ALA A 114 -1.52 5.92 8.74
N PHE A 115 -2.77 6.11 8.30
CA PHE A 115 -3.07 6.60 6.95
C PHE A 115 -2.63 8.05 6.75
N GLN A 116 -2.74 8.91 7.76
CA GLN A 116 -2.26 10.30 7.70
C GLN A 116 -0.75 10.35 7.48
N ARG A 117 0.02 9.50 8.18
CA ARG A 117 1.46 9.38 7.97
C ARG A 117 1.78 8.93 6.55
N LEU A 118 1.10 7.89 6.06
CA LEU A 118 1.29 7.40 4.69
C LEU A 118 1.02 8.48 3.64
N VAL A 119 -0.12 9.18 3.75
CA VAL A 119 -0.48 10.30 2.85
C VAL A 119 0.57 11.40 2.88
N THR A 120 1.06 11.76 4.07
CA THR A 120 2.09 12.80 4.25
C THR A 120 3.38 12.40 3.53
N THR A 121 3.82 11.15 3.70
CA THR A 121 5.00 10.61 3.01
C THR A 121 4.84 10.63 1.50
N LEU A 122 3.68 10.22 0.97
CA LEU A 122 3.45 10.19 -0.48
C LEU A 122 3.44 11.60 -1.08
N ARG A 123 2.86 12.59 -0.38
CA ARG A 123 2.91 14.00 -0.83
C ARG A 123 4.33 14.54 -0.86
N LEU A 124 5.14 14.23 0.15
CA LEU A 124 6.55 14.61 0.17
C LEU A 124 7.30 13.98 -1.01
N ARG A 125 7.09 12.69 -1.29
CA ARG A 125 7.68 12.01 -2.45
C ARG A 125 7.23 12.62 -3.78
N ALA A 126 5.96 13.02 -3.90
CA ALA A 126 5.46 13.72 -5.10
C ALA A 126 6.20 15.06 -5.29
N ALA A 127 6.28 15.89 -4.25
CA ALA A 127 6.98 17.17 -4.30
C ALA A 127 8.46 17.00 -4.69
N MET A 128 9.16 16.02 -4.10
CA MET A 128 10.55 15.70 -4.46
C MET A 128 10.69 15.28 -5.94
N ALA A 129 9.74 14.50 -6.46
CA ALA A 129 9.76 14.08 -7.87
C ALA A 129 9.51 15.26 -8.82
N GLU A 130 8.64 16.20 -8.44
CA GLU A 130 8.41 17.45 -9.18
C GLU A 130 9.68 18.32 -9.21
N GLU A 131 10.36 18.49 -8.08
CA GLU A 131 11.62 19.25 -7.98
C GLU A 131 12.75 18.63 -8.81
N LEU A 132 12.84 17.31 -8.83
CA LEU A 132 13.86 16.56 -9.58
C LEU A 132 13.52 16.41 -11.07
N SER A 133 12.30 16.76 -11.49
CA SER A 133 11.90 16.67 -12.89
C SER A 133 12.66 17.70 -13.73
N PRO A 134 13.15 17.33 -14.94
CA PRO A 134 13.98 18.20 -15.78
C PRO A 134 13.38 19.58 -16.07
N THR A 135 12.04 19.68 -16.07
CA THR A 135 11.29 20.91 -16.26
C THR A 135 11.42 21.88 -15.08
N GLY A 136 11.62 21.40 -13.85
CA GLY A 136 11.88 22.24 -12.66
C GLY A 136 13.28 22.86 -12.66
N ALA A 137 14.27 22.18 -13.26
CA ALA A 137 15.65 22.66 -13.34
C ALA A 137 15.85 23.79 -14.38
N ALA A 138 14.94 23.95 -15.34
CA ALA A 138 15.03 24.96 -16.40
C ALA A 138 14.46 26.34 -16.01
N GLY A 139 13.80 26.48 -14.85
CA GLY A 139 13.20 27.73 -14.37
C GLY A 139 14.13 28.65 -13.57
N VAL A 140 15.41 28.30 -13.43
CA VAL A 140 16.42 29.05 -12.63
C VAL A 140 17.57 29.56 -13.51
N GLY A 141 17.37 29.62 -14.83
CA GLY A 141 18.35 30.12 -15.81
C GLY A 141 18.11 31.57 -16.22
#